data_AF-A0A2C8YPG0-F1
#
_entry.id   AF-A0A2C8YPG0-F1
#
_cell.length_a   1.000
_cell.length_b   1.000
_cell.length_c   1.000
_cell.angle_alpha   90.00
_cell.angle_beta   90.00
_cell.angle_gamma   90.00
#
_symmetry.space_group_name_H-M   'P 1'
#
loop_
_entity.id
_entity.type
_entity.pdbx_description
1 polymer ?
#
loop_
_entity_poly.entity_id
_entity_poly.type
_entity_poly.pdbx_seq_one_letter_code
_entity_poly.pdbx_strand_id
1 'polypeptide(L)'
;MDCRPVPSREEILAALEKKQGSVATAKLQAATVAICGLGGLGSNIAISLARSGIGKLILIDFDTVDITNLHRQQYKASQVGLPKAEALLANLKEVAPYVRYEVHNEKVTAENAVRLLEDADIVCEAFDRADAKAMLVDVVLEQFPQKTLVAASGMAGFDSGNAIRTRKVTERFYLCGDGKSDVDQDIGLTAPRVMLCAAHQALTVIRLILGEKDV
;
A
#
# COMPACT_ATOMS: atom_id res chain seq x y z
N MET A 1 12.75 33.81 1.86
CA MET A 1 13.54 32.56 1.86
C MET A 1 13.42 31.98 0.47
N ASP A 2 14.53 31.80 -0.21
CA ASP A 2 14.53 31.25 -1.57
C ASP A 2 14.38 29.72 -1.47
N CYS A 3 13.17 29.22 -1.69
CA CYS A 3 12.91 27.79 -1.67
C CYS A 3 13.47 27.20 -2.96
N ARG A 4 14.45 26.28 -2.83
CA ARG A 4 14.96 25.51 -3.98
C ARG A 4 13.78 24.86 -4.73
N PRO A 5 13.79 24.83 -6.08
CA PRO A 5 12.78 24.12 -6.85
C PRO A 5 12.74 22.63 -6.49
N VAL A 6 11.63 21.97 -6.83
CA VAL A 6 11.50 20.51 -6.72
C VAL A 6 12.66 19.86 -7.47
N PRO A 7 13.42 18.92 -6.85
CA PRO A 7 14.54 18.25 -7.51
C PRO A 7 14.10 17.54 -8.80
N SER A 8 14.97 17.48 -9.79
CA SER A 8 14.74 16.77 -11.06
C SER A 8 14.60 15.26 -10.86
N ARG A 9 14.07 14.56 -11.89
CA ARG A 9 13.94 13.11 -11.87
C ARG A 9 15.30 12.43 -11.76
N GLU A 10 16.29 12.95 -12.47
CA GLU A 10 17.67 12.47 -12.46
C GLU A 10 18.31 12.62 -11.07
N GLU A 11 18.11 13.76 -10.40
CA GLU A 11 18.63 13.98 -9.04
C GLU A 11 18.01 13.02 -8.02
N ILE A 12 16.69 12.80 -8.07
CA ILE A 12 16.01 11.86 -7.16
C ILE A 12 16.46 10.43 -7.43
N LEU A 13 16.53 10.02 -8.70
CA LEU A 13 16.94 8.66 -9.05
C LEU A 13 18.40 8.40 -8.64
N ALA A 14 19.31 9.34 -8.91
CA ALA A 14 20.71 9.23 -8.47
C ALA A 14 20.83 9.14 -6.94
N ALA A 15 19.98 9.87 -6.19
CA ALA A 15 19.93 9.77 -4.74
C ALA A 15 19.43 8.40 -4.25
N LEU A 16 18.42 7.82 -4.91
CA LEU A 16 17.91 6.49 -4.63
C LEU A 16 18.98 5.42 -4.91
N GLU A 17 19.61 5.45 -6.09
CA GLU A 17 20.66 4.50 -6.47
C GLU A 17 21.84 4.54 -5.49
N LYS A 18 22.25 5.74 -5.06
CA LYS A 18 23.32 5.93 -4.07
C LYS A 18 22.97 5.34 -2.70
N LYS A 19 21.69 5.34 -2.31
CA LYS A 19 21.24 4.91 -0.97
C LYS A 19 20.74 3.47 -0.92
N GLN A 20 20.23 2.95 -2.02
CA GLN A 20 19.56 1.64 -2.09
C GLN A 20 20.27 0.66 -3.04
N GLY A 21 21.22 1.14 -3.85
CA GLY A 21 21.91 0.36 -4.88
C GLY A 21 21.19 0.41 -6.22
N SER A 22 21.95 0.45 -7.31
CA SER A 22 21.43 0.60 -8.67
C SER A 22 20.58 -0.60 -9.11
N VAL A 23 20.99 -1.83 -8.80
CA VAL A 23 20.24 -3.05 -9.16
C VAL A 23 18.87 -3.08 -8.48
N ALA A 24 18.81 -2.77 -7.18
CA ALA A 24 17.55 -2.73 -6.45
C ALA A 24 16.64 -1.61 -6.96
N THR A 25 17.19 -0.42 -7.18
CA THR A 25 16.47 0.73 -7.72
C THR A 25 15.88 0.43 -9.10
N ALA A 26 16.65 -0.19 -9.99
CA ALA A 26 16.17 -0.57 -11.32
C ALA A 26 15.00 -1.58 -11.27
N LYS A 27 15.09 -2.60 -10.40
CA LYS A 27 13.98 -3.56 -10.20
C LYS A 27 12.72 -2.87 -9.66
N LEU A 28 12.87 -1.97 -8.68
CA LEU A 28 11.75 -1.22 -8.11
C LEU A 28 11.11 -0.27 -9.14
N GLN A 29 11.91 0.43 -9.95
CA GLN A 29 11.43 1.31 -11.02
C GLN A 29 10.70 0.57 -12.15
N ALA A 30 10.97 -0.73 -12.32
CA ALA A 30 10.29 -1.57 -13.31
C ALA A 30 8.93 -2.10 -12.81
N ALA A 31 8.72 -2.16 -11.50
CA ALA A 31 7.57 -2.83 -10.90
C ALA A 31 6.31 -1.94 -10.81
N THR A 32 5.16 -2.60 -10.91
CA THR A 32 3.81 -2.03 -10.74
C THR A 32 3.09 -2.69 -9.57
N VAL A 33 2.62 -1.88 -8.62
CA VAL A 33 1.89 -2.37 -7.44
C VAL A 33 0.50 -1.76 -7.39
N ALA A 34 -0.51 -2.62 -7.27
CA ALA A 34 -1.89 -2.18 -7.00
C ALA A 34 -2.16 -2.18 -5.50
N ILE A 35 -2.82 -1.13 -5.02
CA ILE A 35 -3.22 -0.98 -3.62
C ILE A 35 -4.73 -0.85 -3.58
N CYS A 36 -5.38 -1.89 -3.08
CA CYS A 36 -6.83 -2.00 -2.99
C CYS A 36 -7.30 -1.56 -1.60
N GLY A 37 -7.92 -0.38 -1.52
CA GLY A 37 -8.24 0.30 -0.28
C GLY A 37 -7.10 1.22 0.16
N LEU A 38 -7.41 2.50 0.38
CA LEU A 38 -6.48 3.58 0.70
C LEU A 38 -6.73 4.14 2.10
N GLY A 39 -7.24 3.30 3.00
CA GLY A 39 -7.40 3.61 4.42
C GLY A 39 -6.07 3.64 5.18
N GLY A 40 -6.09 3.17 6.44
CA GLY A 40 -4.91 3.18 7.31
C GLY A 40 -3.74 2.39 6.75
N LEU A 41 -4.00 1.20 6.20
CA LEU A 41 -2.96 0.38 5.58
C LEU A 41 -2.53 0.97 4.24
N GLY A 42 -3.45 1.07 3.28
CA GLY A 42 -3.13 1.44 1.91
C GLY A 42 -2.45 2.79 1.75
N SER A 43 -2.88 3.81 2.50
CA SER A 43 -2.25 5.13 2.43
C SER A 43 -0.80 5.11 2.95
N ASN A 44 -0.51 4.33 3.99
CA ASN A 44 0.86 4.13 4.49
C ASN A 44 1.70 3.26 3.54
N ILE A 45 1.12 2.21 2.95
CA ILE A 45 1.79 1.38 1.93
C ILE A 45 2.19 2.24 0.74
N ALA A 46 1.26 3.06 0.21
CA ALA A 46 1.51 3.91 -0.95
C ALA A 46 2.67 4.88 -0.72
N ILE A 47 2.67 5.58 0.44
CA ILE A 47 3.76 6.49 0.80
C ILE A 47 5.08 5.74 0.95
N SER A 48 5.08 4.57 1.58
CA SER A 48 6.30 3.78 1.76
C SER A 48 6.88 3.31 0.43
N LEU A 49 6.06 2.73 -0.44
CA LEU A 49 6.50 2.25 -1.77
C LEU A 49 6.94 3.39 -2.68
N ALA A 50 6.22 4.52 -2.66
CA ALA A 50 6.59 5.70 -3.44
C ALA A 50 7.96 6.26 -3.02
N ARG A 51 8.22 6.35 -1.71
CA ARG A 51 9.53 6.78 -1.17
C ARG A 51 10.65 5.80 -1.47
N SER A 52 10.33 4.51 -1.64
CA SER A 52 11.28 3.49 -2.07
C SER A 52 11.54 3.50 -3.57
N GLY A 53 10.90 4.37 -4.35
CA GLY A 53 11.15 4.47 -5.79
C GLY A 53 10.50 3.36 -6.60
N ILE A 54 9.28 2.94 -6.23
CA ILE A 54 8.47 2.06 -7.08
C ILE A 54 8.18 2.72 -8.44
N GLY A 55 8.08 1.93 -9.50
CA GLY A 55 7.86 2.42 -10.87
C GLY A 55 6.45 2.95 -11.13
N LYS A 56 5.44 2.19 -10.71
CA LYS A 56 4.01 2.52 -10.86
C LYS A 56 3.21 2.08 -9.64
N LEU A 57 2.31 2.95 -9.16
CA LEU A 57 1.28 2.61 -8.19
C LEU A 57 -0.11 2.76 -8.82
N ILE A 58 -0.93 1.72 -8.67
CA ILE A 58 -2.35 1.75 -8.99
C ILE A 58 -3.10 1.91 -7.66
N LEU A 59 -3.79 3.05 -7.49
CA LEU A 59 -4.44 3.47 -6.26
C LEU A 59 -5.95 3.32 -6.42
N ILE A 60 -6.58 2.44 -5.64
CA ILE A 60 -8.00 2.11 -5.80
C ILE A 60 -8.74 2.30 -4.49
N ASP A 61 -9.65 3.27 -4.44
CA ASP A 61 -10.57 3.49 -3.31
C ASP A 61 -11.78 4.30 -3.78
N PHE A 62 -12.96 4.00 -3.27
CA PHE A 62 -14.21 4.68 -3.63
C PHE A 62 -14.70 5.67 -2.57
N ASP A 63 -14.10 5.66 -1.38
CA ASP A 63 -14.51 6.49 -0.26
C ASP A 63 -13.98 7.93 -0.40
N THR A 64 -14.56 8.81 0.41
CA THR A 64 -14.05 10.16 0.70
C THR A 64 -13.31 10.21 2.03
N VAL A 65 -12.39 11.17 2.17
CA VAL A 65 -11.67 11.43 3.43
C VAL A 65 -12.65 11.93 4.49
N ASP A 66 -12.72 11.21 5.61
CA ASP A 66 -13.52 11.60 6.78
C ASP A 66 -12.63 12.07 7.95
N ILE A 67 -13.18 12.90 8.84
CA ILE A 67 -12.44 13.39 10.03
C ILE A 67 -11.93 12.24 10.92
N THR A 68 -12.69 11.15 11.03
CA THR A 68 -12.32 9.95 11.79
C THR A 68 -11.16 9.19 11.16
N ASN A 69 -10.73 9.55 9.95
CA ASN A 69 -9.60 8.93 9.25
C ASN A 69 -8.26 9.55 9.65
N LEU A 70 -8.26 10.83 10.02
CA LEU A 70 -7.04 11.63 10.17
C LEU A 70 -6.05 11.10 11.23
N HIS A 71 -6.53 10.35 12.21
CA HIS A 71 -5.65 9.82 13.28
C HIS A 71 -4.74 8.67 12.82
N ARG A 72 -4.96 8.07 11.64
CA ARG A 72 -4.18 6.90 11.19
C ARG A 72 -3.94 6.80 9.68
N GLN A 73 -4.50 7.69 8.88
CA GLN A 73 -4.41 7.67 7.42
C GLN A 73 -3.58 8.86 6.93
N GLN A 74 -2.89 8.72 5.79
CA GLN A 74 -2.00 9.75 5.24
C GLN A 74 -2.77 10.86 4.52
N TYR A 75 -3.72 11.47 5.22
CA TYR A 75 -4.54 12.60 4.75
C TYR A 75 -4.31 13.84 5.60
N LYS A 76 -4.40 15.01 4.97
CA LYS A 76 -4.32 16.32 5.62
C LYS A 76 -5.72 16.75 6.05
N ALA A 77 -5.82 17.54 7.13
CA ALA A 77 -7.13 18.05 7.60
C ALA A 77 -7.88 18.86 6.52
N SER A 78 -7.15 19.56 5.64
CA SER A 78 -7.71 20.30 4.50
C SER A 78 -8.29 19.42 3.40
N GLN A 79 -8.12 18.10 3.46
CA GLN A 79 -8.58 17.15 2.45
C GLN A 79 -9.89 16.45 2.83
N VAL A 80 -10.47 16.74 4.01
CA VAL A 80 -11.76 16.18 4.42
C VAL A 80 -12.82 16.49 3.36
N GLY A 81 -13.58 15.47 2.96
CA GLY A 81 -14.59 15.53 1.91
C GLY A 81 -14.08 15.24 0.49
N LEU A 82 -12.76 15.17 0.27
CA LEU A 82 -12.21 14.80 -1.04
C LEU A 82 -12.21 13.28 -1.24
N PRO A 83 -12.30 12.76 -2.48
CA PRO A 83 -12.06 11.34 -2.77
C PRO A 83 -10.69 10.90 -2.24
N LYS A 84 -10.64 9.77 -1.53
CA LYS A 84 -9.43 9.25 -0.89
C LYS A 84 -8.29 9.04 -1.87
N ALA A 85 -8.58 8.52 -3.06
CA ALA A 85 -7.55 8.22 -4.04
C ALA A 85 -6.93 9.50 -4.65
N GLU A 86 -7.75 10.52 -4.92
CA GLU A 86 -7.28 11.83 -5.38
C GLU A 86 -6.50 12.60 -4.30
N ALA A 87 -7.01 12.60 -3.06
CA ALA A 87 -6.34 13.23 -1.93
C ALA A 87 -4.96 12.60 -1.67
N LEU A 88 -4.88 11.28 -1.77
CA LEU A 88 -3.62 10.56 -1.61
C LEU A 88 -2.68 10.82 -2.80
N LEU A 89 -3.19 10.87 -4.04
CA LEU A 89 -2.40 11.24 -5.22
C LEU A 89 -1.74 12.61 -5.04
N ALA A 90 -2.47 13.60 -4.55
CA ALA A 90 -1.92 14.94 -4.28
C ALA A 90 -0.75 14.87 -3.28
N ASN A 91 -0.93 14.11 -2.19
CA ASN A 91 0.13 13.92 -1.18
C ASN A 91 1.33 13.17 -1.76
N LEU A 92 1.10 12.16 -2.60
CA LEU A 92 2.14 11.36 -3.24
C LEU A 92 2.97 12.16 -4.24
N LYS A 93 2.36 13.07 -5.01
CA LYS A 93 3.08 13.96 -5.93
C LYS A 93 4.03 14.92 -5.20
N GLU A 94 3.72 15.31 -3.97
CA GLU A 94 4.65 16.09 -3.13
C GLU A 94 5.81 15.21 -2.58
N VAL A 95 5.56 13.92 -2.36
CA VAL A 95 6.51 13.00 -1.73
C VAL A 95 7.47 12.34 -2.73
N ALA A 96 6.95 11.89 -3.87
CA ALA A 96 7.69 11.15 -4.90
C ALA A 96 7.14 11.52 -6.30
N PRO A 97 7.47 12.74 -6.80
CA PRO A 97 6.82 13.33 -7.98
C PRO A 97 6.97 12.55 -9.28
N TYR A 98 7.91 11.61 -9.37
CA TYR A 98 8.26 10.89 -10.60
C TYR A 98 7.85 9.42 -10.61
N VAL A 99 7.14 8.95 -9.59
CA VAL A 99 6.44 7.66 -9.64
C VAL A 99 5.24 7.80 -10.57
N ARG A 100 4.95 6.78 -11.37
CA ARG A 100 3.73 6.77 -12.19
C ARG A 100 2.54 6.40 -11.30
N TYR A 101 1.48 7.19 -11.37
CA TYR A 101 0.27 6.94 -10.60
C TYR A 101 -0.91 6.71 -11.54
N GLU A 102 -1.66 5.65 -11.26
CA GLU A 102 -2.96 5.39 -11.84
C GLU A 102 -3.99 5.38 -10.71
N VAL A 103 -5.11 6.09 -10.89
CA VAL A 103 -6.08 6.33 -9.83
C VAL A 103 -7.46 5.87 -10.28
N HIS A 104 -8.10 5.06 -9.46
CA HIS A 104 -9.46 4.58 -9.67
C HIS A 104 -10.32 4.93 -8.46
N ASN A 105 -11.27 5.84 -8.65
CA ASN A 105 -12.28 6.20 -7.64
C ASN A 105 -13.46 5.20 -7.69
N GLU A 106 -13.15 3.90 -7.59
CA GLU A 106 -14.10 2.81 -7.82
C GLU A 106 -14.02 1.78 -6.69
N LYS A 107 -15.17 1.17 -6.38
CA LYS A 107 -15.21 0.05 -5.45
C LYS A 107 -14.75 -1.20 -6.21
N VAL A 108 -13.79 -1.93 -5.66
CA VAL A 108 -13.37 -3.21 -6.23
C VAL A 108 -14.48 -4.24 -6.00
N THR A 109 -14.83 -4.93 -7.06
CA THR A 109 -15.86 -5.97 -7.15
C THR A 109 -15.31 -7.11 -8.00
N ALA A 110 -15.94 -8.29 -7.96
CA ALA A 110 -15.49 -9.41 -8.78
C ALA A 110 -15.54 -9.08 -10.28
N GLU A 111 -16.49 -8.24 -10.69
CA GLU A 111 -16.75 -7.87 -12.08
C GLU A 111 -15.71 -6.89 -12.65
N ASN A 112 -15.13 -6.02 -11.83
CA ASN A 112 -14.16 -5.01 -12.29
C ASN A 112 -12.71 -5.28 -11.85
N ALA A 113 -12.47 -6.17 -10.89
CA ALA A 113 -11.14 -6.45 -10.36
C ALA A 113 -10.16 -6.91 -11.44
N VAL A 114 -10.60 -7.70 -12.44
CA VAL A 114 -9.72 -8.15 -13.53
C VAL A 114 -9.15 -6.95 -14.31
N ARG A 115 -10.01 -6.00 -14.69
CA ARG A 115 -9.61 -4.77 -15.39
C ARG A 115 -8.71 -3.89 -14.52
N LEU A 116 -9.08 -3.71 -13.26
CA LEU A 116 -8.38 -2.80 -12.34
C LEU A 116 -6.97 -3.28 -11.99
N LEU A 117 -6.74 -4.59 -12.03
CA LEU A 117 -5.50 -5.21 -11.57
C LEU A 117 -4.63 -5.72 -12.71
N GLU A 118 -5.05 -5.60 -13.98
CA GLU A 118 -4.38 -6.19 -15.15
C GLU A 118 -2.87 -5.94 -15.17
N ASP A 119 -2.49 -4.67 -15.02
CA ASP A 119 -1.10 -4.17 -15.08
C ASP A 119 -0.26 -4.45 -13.82
N ALA A 120 -0.86 -4.93 -12.74
CA ALA A 120 -0.16 -5.10 -11.47
C ALA A 120 0.74 -6.35 -11.47
N ASP A 121 1.96 -6.22 -10.95
CA ASP A 121 2.81 -7.37 -10.64
C ASP A 121 2.43 -7.97 -9.27
N ILE A 122 2.16 -7.07 -8.32
CA ILE A 122 1.81 -7.38 -6.93
C ILE A 122 0.57 -6.59 -6.52
N VAL A 123 -0.34 -7.25 -5.79
CA VAL A 123 -1.56 -6.65 -5.25
C VAL A 123 -1.45 -6.56 -3.73
N CYS A 124 -1.68 -5.38 -3.19
CA CYS A 124 -1.83 -5.13 -1.75
C CYS A 124 -3.31 -5.08 -1.41
N GLU A 125 -3.78 -6.00 -0.56
CA GLU A 125 -5.11 -5.94 0.05
C GLU A 125 -5.04 -5.05 1.30
N ALA A 126 -5.89 -4.03 1.34
CA ALA A 126 -5.95 -3.04 2.41
C ALA A 126 -7.39 -2.58 2.70
N PHE A 127 -8.37 -3.45 2.48
CA PHE A 127 -9.76 -3.24 2.86
C PHE A 127 -9.98 -3.40 4.37
N ASP A 128 -11.09 -2.87 4.85
CA ASP A 128 -11.52 -2.95 6.24
C ASP A 128 -12.49 -4.11 6.49
N ARG A 129 -13.33 -4.46 5.51
CA ARG A 129 -14.36 -5.50 5.66
C ARG A 129 -13.89 -6.88 5.21
N ALA A 130 -14.10 -7.88 6.06
CA ALA A 130 -13.71 -9.28 5.81
C ALA A 130 -14.28 -9.89 4.51
N ASP A 131 -15.51 -9.52 4.13
CA ASP A 131 -16.15 -9.98 2.88
C ASP A 131 -15.41 -9.46 1.63
N ALA A 132 -15.05 -8.17 1.62
CA ALA A 132 -14.27 -7.57 0.55
C ALA A 132 -12.84 -8.14 0.48
N LYS A 133 -12.24 -8.47 1.63
CA LYS A 133 -10.94 -9.15 1.70
C LYS A 133 -10.98 -10.52 1.03
N ALA A 134 -11.95 -11.34 1.43
CA ALA A 134 -12.13 -12.69 0.88
C ALA A 134 -12.35 -12.62 -0.63
N MET A 135 -13.25 -11.74 -1.10
CA MET A 135 -13.49 -11.52 -2.52
C MET A 135 -12.22 -11.18 -3.30
N LEU A 136 -11.39 -10.25 -2.80
CA LEU A 136 -10.14 -9.89 -3.48
C LEU A 136 -9.13 -11.04 -3.48
N VAL A 137 -9.02 -11.77 -2.37
CA VAL A 137 -8.14 -12.95 -2.28
C VAL A 137 -8.55 -13.98 -3.33
N ASP A 138 -9.83 -14.32 -3.41
CA ASP A 138 -10.35 -15.31 -4.34
C ASP A 138 -10.10 -14.88 -5.79
N VAL A 139 -10.49 -13.65 -6.14
CA VAL A 139 -10.28 -13.13 -7.51
C VAL A 139 -8.80 -13.11 -7.89
N VAL A 140 -7.91 -12.66 -6.99
CA VAL A 140 -6.48 -12.59 -7.31
C VAL A 140 -5.88 -13.98 -7.49
N LEU A 141 -6.22 -14.93 -6.61
CA LEU A 141 -5.65 -16.28 -6.67
C LEU A 141 -6.20 -17.11 -7.84
N GLU A 142 -7.47 -16.92 -8.21
CA GLU A 142 -8.14 -17.64 -9.30
C GLU A 142 -7.85 -17.04 -10.69
N GLN A 143 -7.96 -15.72 -10.83
CA GLN A 143 -7.90 -15.06 -12.16
C GLN A 143 -6.48 -14.68 -12.57
N PHE A 144 -5.54 -14.61 -11.62
CA PHE A 144 -4.18 -14.13 -11.89
C PHE A 144 -3.12 -15.13 -11.40
N PRO A 145 -2.78 -16.16 -12.19
CA PRO A 145 -1.88 -17.23 -11.77
C PRO A 145 -0.42 -16.78 -11.51
N GLN A 146 -0.03 -15.61 -11.98
CA GLN A 146 1.34 -15.08 -11.83
C GLN A 146 1.45 -13.94 -10.82
N LYS A 147 0.33 -13.33 -10.40
CA LYS A 147 0.37 -12.20 -9.47
C LYS A 147 0.53 -12.70 -8.04
N THR A 148 1.21 -11.90 -7.24
CA THR A 148 1.38 -12.14 -5.80
C THR A 148 0.47 -11.21 -5.00
N LEU A 149 -0.17 -11.75 -3.98
CA LEU A 149 -1.05 -11.03 -3.06
C LEU A 149 -0.35 -10.82 -1.71
N VAL A 150 -0.40 -9.60 -1.20
CA VAL A 150 0.07 -9.25 0.14
C VAL A 150 -1.09 -8.63 0.91
N ALA A 151 -1.68 -9.38 1.84
CA ALA A 151 -2.82 -8.95 2.64
C ALA A 151 -2.43 -8.67 4.09
N ALA A 152 -3.39 -8.18 4.88
CA ALA A 152 -3.17 -7.97 6.30
C ALA A 152 -4.35 -8.41 7.18
N SER A 153 -4.02 -8.90 8.37
CA SER A 153 -4.97 -9.30 9.38
C SER A 153 -4.39 -9.10 10.78
N GLY A 154 -5.13 -8.39 11.62
CA GLY A 154 -4.77 -8.17 13.02
C GLY A 154 -3.74 -7.08 13.26
N MET A 155 -4.24 -5.84 13.38
CA MET A 155 -3.47 -4.67 13.81
C MET A 155 -4.25 -3.72 14.74
N ALA A 156 -5.38 -4.18 15.29
CA ALA A 156 -6.21 -3.38 16.20
C ALA A 156 -5.60 -3.34 17.61
N GLY A 157 -5.89 -2.29 18.38
CA GLY A 157 -5.49 -2.16 19.78
C GLY A 157 -4.07 -1.66 20.03
N PHE A 158 -3.56 -1.99 21.21
CA PHE A 158 -2.35 -1.40 21.82
C PHE A 158 -1.29 -2.43 22.24
N ASP A 159 -1.41 -3.70 21.83
CA ASP A 159 -0.37 -4.69 22.14
C ASP A 159 0.96 -4.33 21.46
N SER A 160 2.01 -5.05 21.87
CA SER A 160 3.34 -4.90 21.30
C SER A 160 3.33 -4.97 19.76
N GLY A 161 3.92 -3.96 19.13
CA GLY A 161 4.17 -3.94 17.69
C GLY A 161 4.99 -5.14 17.19
N ASN A 162 5.80 -5.76 18.06
CA ASN A 162 6.58 -6.97 17.74
C ASN A 162 5.70 -8.21 17.48
N ALA A 163 4.42 -8.15 17.82
CA ALA A 163 3.45 -9.19 17.48
C ALA A 163 3.05 -9.16 15.99
N ILE A 164 3.20 -8.00 15.32
CA ILE A 164 2.98 -7.89 13.88
C ILE A 164 4.12 -8.62 13.16
N ARG A 165 3.77 -9.62 12.36
CA ARG A 165 4.73 -10.43 11.59
C ARG A 165 4.23 -10.63 10.17
N THR A 166 5.15 -10.91 9.26
CA THR A 166 4.81 -11.40 7.92
C THR A 166 4.82 -12.93 7.96
N ARG A 167 3.82 -13.55 7.37
CA ARG A 167 3.72 -15.00 7.19
C ARG A 167 3.51 -15.30 5.71
N LYS A 168 4.20 -16.31 5.20
CA LYS A 168 3.95 -16.86 3.87
C LYS A 168 2.81 -17.88 3.99
N VAL A 169 1.67 -17.61 3.36
CA VAL A 169 0.49 -18.50 3.37
C VAL A 169 0.59 -19.51 2.23
N THR A 170 0.96 -19.04 1.04
CA THR A 170 1.27 -19.87 -0.12
C THR A 170 2.47 -19.25 -0.88
N GLU A 171 2.89 -19.87 -1.99
CA GLU A 171 3.94 -19.30 -2.85
C GLU A 171 3.63 -17.90 -3.39
N ARG A 172 2.35 -17.51 -3.44
CA ARG A 172 1.89 -16.23 -4.02
C ARG A 172 1.00 -15.45 -3.06
N PHE A 173 0.93 -15.85 -1.80
CA PHE A 173 0.09 -15.18 -0.81
C PHE A 173 0.84 -14.98 0.51
N TYR A 174 0.95 -13.71 0.91
CA TYR A 174 1.59 -13.28 2.15
C TYR A 174 0.58 -12.54 3.02
N LEU A 175 0.66 -12.77 4.33
CA LEU A 175 -0.21 -12.16 5.33
C LEU A 175 0.62 -11.42 6.38
N CYS A 176 0.34 -10.14 6.56
CA CYS A 176 0.98 -9.28 7.55
C CYS A 176 0.05 -9.00 8.73
N GLY A 177 0.59 -9.01 9.95
CA GLY A 177 -0.14 -8.69 11.18
C GLY A 177 -0.02 -9.78 12.23
N ASP A 178 -0.75 -9.63 13.32
CA ASP A 178 -0.73 -10.62 14.41
C ASP A 178 -1.69 -11.80 14.17
N GLY A 179 -2.70 -11.62 13.31
CA GLY A 179 -3.72 -12.63 12.98
C GLY A 179 -4.74 -12.91 14.09
N LYS A 180 -4.81 -12.09 15.15
CA LYS A 180 -5.71 -12.30 16.30
C LYS A 180 -6.42 -11.05 16.82
N SER A 181 -5.85 -9.86 16.62
CA SER A 181 -6.51 -8.61 17.05
C SER A 181 -7.59 -8.24 16.04
N ASP A 182 -8.70 -7.71 16.51
CA ASP A 182 -9.75 -7.17 15.65
C ASP A 182 -10.35 -5.92 16.29
N VAL A 183 -11.05 -5.13 15.48
CA VAL A 183 -11.76 -3.95 15.95
C VAL A 183 -13.05 -4.40 16.64
N ASP A 184 -13.26 -3.92 17.87
CA ASP A 184 -14.50 -4.14 18.63
C ASP A 184 -14.99 -2.82 19.27
N GLN A 185 -15.92 -2.91 20.23
CA GLN A 185 -16.50 -1.72 20.89
C GLN A 185 -15.49 -0.95 21.74
N ASP A 186 -14.46 -1.61 22.26
CA ASP A 186 -13.46 -1.05 23.19
C ASP A 186 -12.07 -0.93 22.54
N ILE A 187 -11.82 -1.64 21.45
CA ILE A 187 -10.53 -1.77 20.78
C ILE A 187 -10.60 -1.19 19.36
N GLY A 188 -10.04 0.01 19.19
CA GLY A 188 -9.92 0.68 17.89
C GLY A 188 -8.57 0.45 17.19
N LEU A 189 -8.37 1.13 16.07
CA LEU A 189 -7.10 1.17 15.34
C LEU A 189 -6.21 2.31 15.85
N THR A 190 -4.92 2.06 15.99
CA THR A 190 -3.93 3.07 16.40
C THR A 190 -2.93 3.32 15.28
N ALA A 191 -2.54 4.58 15.06
CA ALA A 191 -1.65 4.97 13.97
C ALA A 191 -0.35 4.14 13.92
N PRO A 192 0.37 3.94 15.05
CA PRO A 192 1.63 3.21 15.02
C PRO A 192 1.47 1.74 14.66
N ARG A 193 0.45 1.05 15.22
CA ARG A 193 0.24 -0.39 14.97
C ARG A 193 -0.22 -0.65 13.53
N VAL A 194 -1.08 0.23 12.99
CA VAL A 194 -1.46 0.23 11.58
C VAL A 194 -0.25 0.47 10.68
N MET A 195 0.59 1.46 11.01
CA MET A 195 1.79 1.78 10.24
C MET A 195 2.81 0.64 10.26
N LEU A 196 2.99 -0.05 11.39
CA LEU A 196 3.84 -1.24 11.47
C LEU A 196 3.33 -2.34 10.52
N CYS A 197 2.03 -2.62 10.53
CA CYS A 197 1.48 -3.62 9.63
C CYS A 197 1.59 -3.21 8.15
N ALA A 198 1.34 -1.93 7.83
CA ALA A 198 1.55 -1.38 6.49
C ALA A 198 3.02 -1.46 6.05
N ALA A 199 3.97 -1.20 6.96
CA ALA A 199 5.40 -1.34 6.71
C ALA A 199 5.79 -2.81 6.44
N HIS A 200 5.18 -3.77 7.14
CA HIS A 200 5.33 -5.20 6.84
C HIS A 200 4.84 -5.53 5.43
N GLN A 201 3.67 -5.02 5.01
CA GLN A 201 3.17 -5.23 3.64
C GLN A 201 4.12 -4.59 2.60
N ALA A 202 4.47 -3.31 2.76
CA ALA A 202 5.35 -2.60 1.83
C ALA A 202 6.75 -3.23 1.73
N LEU A 203 7.32 -3.68 2.86
CA LEU A 203 8.62 -4.36 2.84
C LEU A 203 8.51 -5.73 2.17
N THR A 204 7.41 -6.46 2.38
CA THR A 204 7.17 -7.74 1.70
C THR A 204 7.10 -7.54 0.19
N VAL A 205 6.39 -6.51 -0.29
CA VAL A 205 6.34 -6.13 -1.71
C VAL A 205 7.74 -5.86 -2.26
N ILE A 206 8.54 -5.04 -1.57
CA ILE A 206 9.92 -4.73 -2.00
C ILE A 206 10.77 -6.01 -2.07
N ARG A 207 10.70 -6.86 -1.04
CA ARG A 207 11.44 -8.13 -1.00
C ARG A 207 11.06 -9.03 -2.18
N LEU A 208 9.78 -9.16 -2.47
CA LEU A 208 9.27 -9.92 -3.62
C LEU A 208 9.80 -9.40 -4.96
N ILE A 209 9.80 -8.07 -5.17
CA ILE A 209 10.36 -7.44 -6.37
C ILE A 209 11.86 -7.73 -6.51
N LEU A 210 12.58 -7.80 -5.38
CA LEU A 210 14.00 -8.10 -5.37
C LEU A 210 14.30 -9.60 -5.56
N GLY A 211 13.31 -10.47 -5.44
CA GLY A 211 13.42 -11.92 -5.58
C GLY A 211 13.45 -12.69 -4.24
N GLU A 212 13.29 -11.99 -3.12
CA GLU A 212 13.32 -12.54 -1.77
C GLU A 212 11.92 -13.00 -1.34
N LYS A 213 11.69 -14.32 -1.31
CA LYS A 213 10.36 -14.91 -1.05
C LYS A 213 10.15 -15.47 0.36
N ASP A 214 11.20 -15.59 1.15
CA ASP A 214 11.13 -16.16 2.51
C ASP A 214 10.73 -15.11 3.56
N VAL A 215 10.12 -15.55 4.67
CA VAL A 215 9.63 -14.67 5.75
C VAL A 215 10.37 -14.85 7.06
#